data_AF-A0A5J6WGJ1-F1
#
_entry.id   AF-A0A5J6WGJ1-F1
#
_cell.length_a   1.000
_cell.length_b   1.000
_cell.length_c   1.000
_cell.angle_alpha   90.00
_cell.angle_beta   90.00
_cell.angle_gamma   90.00
#
_symmetry.space_group_name_H-M   'P 1'
#
loop_
_entity.id
_entity.type
_entity.pdbx_description
1 polymer ?
#
loop_
_entity_poly.entity_id
_entity_poly.type
_entity_poly.pdbx_seq_one_letter_code
_entity_poly.pdbx_strand_id
1 'polypeptide(L)'
;MGSYAEIKINGNGLIDWKNTYDEWYFTKADRVRYIANKEDEYDPENIIGYRTNVATLRRRLQLAGNDLKSVECDFNDTRSIWVQNMKDMLLLYQEDKESKYDQFNSNMVDRITSQLEIVQNTSFNDWKKAVPIALEMSDNYTEQAIMNRDVYIPDEPLLSLMLSPLAGVYDHSLGFMGSTFPCTYVESYAIILFDMCNDDDICELNISDLVYGGWVDDFEDIAQIQAGRTVFHEHFKQSLDELSTLNNSSENKILQRMIFATAISTVEAYLSDTMKKQVLNRHAIKRRFVKHFKSFNKNVKESGVFEFLDTLDERLNEEIDKISFHNLDTVTGLYKNVLLCEFPKDKISKLDAAIDIRHDIVHRNGKKTDGSLVMVSQQDVVNLIDLVQHIIKEIDYQIIDGLLDNVE
;
A
#
# COMPACT_ATOMS: atom_id res chain seq x y z
N MET A 1 17.84 6.10 10.11
CA MET A 1 16.37 6.18 10.21
C MET A 1 15.80 5.04 9.38
N GLY A 2 14.78 4.36 9.89
CA GLY A 2 14.03 3.35 9.13
C GLY A 2 12.54 3.57 9.40
N SER A 3 11.72 3.24 8.42
CA SER A 3 10.27 3.32 8.49
C SER A 3 9.71 1.95 8.89
N TYR A 4 8.55 1.91 9.52
CA TYR A 4 7.96 0.67 10.00
C TYR A 4 6.58 0.41 9.41
N ALA A 5 6.25 -0.87 9.28
CA ALA A 5 4.89 -1.33 9.07
C ALA A 5 4.49 -2.24 10.23
N GLU A 6 3.23 -2.22 10.63
CA GLU A 6 2.73 -3.03 11.74
C GLU A 6 1.35 -3.60 11.44
N ILE A 7 1.09 -4.80 11.95
CA ILE A 7 -0.25 -5.36 12.06
C ILE A 7 -0.78 -5.13 13.47
N LYS A 8 -1.99 -4.57 13.56
CA LYS A 8 -2.77 -4.44 14.79
C LYS A 8 -4.09 -5.18 14.70
N ILE A 9 -4.45 -5.89 15.76
CA ILE A 9 -5.73 -6.56 15.95
C ILE A 9 -6.45 -5.85 17.09
N ASN A 10 -7.50 -5.11 16.77
CA ASN A 10 -8.26 -4.27 17.71
C ASN A 10 -7.35 -3.38 18.58
N GLY A 11 -6.38 -2.70 17.95
CA GLY A 11 -5.39 -1.86 18.62
C GLY A 11 -4.18 -2.59 19.23
N ASN A 12 -4.24 -3.92 19.41
CA ASN A 12 -3.12 -4.71 19.93
C ASN A 12 -2.14 -5.06 18.82
N GLY A 13 -0.86 -4.74 18.99
CA GLY A 13 0.20 -5.10 18.03
C GLY A 13 0.37 -6.61 17.91
N LEU A 14 0.46 -7.10 16.67
CA LEU A 14 0.73 -8.51 16.35
C LEU A 14 2.18 -8.69 15.91
N ILE A 15 2.60 -7.99 14.86
CA ILE A 15 3.93 -8.08 14.26
C ILE A 15 4.27 -6.78 13.55
N ASP A 16 5.55 -6.40 13.57
CA ASP A 16 6.07 -5.25 12.85
C ASP A 16 7.27 -5.62 11.96
N TRP A 17 7.51 -4.78 10.96
CA TRP A 17 8.62 -4.88 10.04
C TRP A 17 9.28 -3.53 9.84
N LYS A 18 10.58 -3.56 9.55
CA LYS A 18 11.37 -2.37 9.26
C LYS A 18 11.70 -2.29 7.77
N ASN A 19 11.34 -1.18 7.13
CA ASN A 19 11.59 -0.85 5.73
C ASN A 19 10.98 -1.83 4.71
N THR A 20 10.09 -2.71 5.16
CA THR A 20 9.42 -3.73 4.35
C THR A 20 8.12 -4.14 5.07
N TYR A 21 7.29 -4.94 4.43
CA TYR A 21 6.10 -5.53 5.04
C TYR A 21 5.72 -6.83 4.33
N ASP A 22 4.96 -7.68 5.02
CA ASP A 22 4.26 -8.81 4.44
C ASP A 22 2.75 -8.53 4.50
N GLU A 23 2.02 -8.77 3.40
CA GLU A 23 0.56 -8.61 3.36
C GLU A 23 -0.16 -9.60 4.29
N TRP A 24 0.52 -10.66 4.71
CA TRP A 24 0.01 -11.71 5.58
C TRP A 24 -1.31 -12.28 5.03
N TYR A 25 -2.38 -12.31 5.82
CA TYR A 25 -3.71 -12.75 5.38
C TYR A 25 -4.61 -11.61 4.87
N PHE A 26 -4.07 -10.42 4.64
CA PHE A 26 -4.76 -9.36 3.92
C PHE A 26 -4.74 -9.63 2.42
N THR A 27 -5.64 -8.97 1.71
CA THR A 27 -5.83 -9.09 0.26
C THR A 27 -5.97 -7.70 -0.35
N LYS A 28 -5.87 -7.60 -1.69
CA LYS A 28 -6.05 -6.33 -2.40
C LYS A 28 -7.40 -5.65 -2.16
N ALA A 29 -8.43 -6.42 -1.83
CA ALA A 29 -9.76 -5.92 -1.48
C ALA A 29 -9.80 -5.24 -0.11
N ASP A 30 -8.82 -5.51 0.76
CA ASP A 30 -8.71 -4.88 2.08
C ASP A 30 -7.91 -3.56 2.02
N ARG A 31 -7.40 -3.15 0.85
CA ARG A 31 -6.65 -1.89 0.71
C ARG A 31 -7.52 -0.70 1.11
N VAL A 32 -6.96 0.18 1.92
CA VAL A 32 -7.57 1.42 2.36
C VAL A 32 -6.54 2.54 2.31
N ARG A 33 -7.02 3.72 1.94
CA ARG A 33 -6.27 4.97 2.02
C ARG A 33 -7.19 6.02 2.64
N TYR A 34 -6.83 6.54 3.79
CA TYR A 34 -7.56 7.61 4.45
C TYR A 34 -6.55 8.56 5.07
N ILE A 35 -6.57 9.81 4.61
CA ILE A 35 -5.66 10.86 5.07
C ILE A 35 -6.54 11.93 5.70
N ALA A 36 -6.56 11.96 7.04
CA ALA A 36 -7.35 12.91 7.82
C ALA A 36 -6.76 14.32 7.69
N ASN A 37 -5.43 14.43 7.84
CA ASN A 37 -4.71 15.68 7.73
C ASN A 37 -3.60 15.57 6.68
N LYS A 38 -3.73 16.35 5.59
CA LYS A 38 -2.73 16.39 4.52
C LYS A 38 -1.48 17.20 4.88
N GLU A 39 -1.54 18.02 5.92
CA GLU A 39 -0.41 18.85 6.37
C GLU A 39 0.44 18.14 7.43
N ASP A 40 -0.09 17.07 8.04
CA ASP A 40 0.61 16.26 9.03
C ASP A 40 0.63 14.79 8.59
N GLU A 41 1.74 14.38 7.99
CA GLU A 41 1.95 12.99 7.56
C GLU A 41 1.91 12.00 8.74
N TYR A 42 2.20 12.47 9.96
CA TYR A 42 2.26 11.64 11.18
C TYR A 42 0.95 11.67 11.97
N ASP A 43 -0.14 12.22 11.42
CA ASP A 43 -1.45 12.16 12.06
C ASP A 43 -1.84 10.68 12.30
N PRO A 44 -2.13 10.27 13.55
CA PRO A 44 -2.46 8.88 13.88
C PRO A 44 -3.75 8.40 13.21
N GLU A 45 -4.59 9.30 12.71
CA GLU A 45 -5.76 8.92 11.91
C GLU A 45 -5.41 8.62 10.45
N ASN A 46 -4.22 9.01 9.97
CA ASN A 46 -3.78 8.66 8.62
C ASN A 46 -3.52 7.16 8.52
N ILE A 47 -4.08 6.56 7.48
CA ILE A 47 -3.84 5.17 7.14
C ILE A 47 -3.67 5.02 5.63
N ILE A 48 -2.56 4.41 5.27
CA ILE A 48 -2.33 3.77 3.99
C ILE A 48 -1.95 2.33 4.32
N GLY A 49 -2.73 1.36 3.82
CA GLY A 49 -2.50 -0.05 4.13
C GLY A 49 -3.75 -0.89 4.01
N TYR A 50 -3.86 -1.94 4.80
CA TYR A 50 -4.94 -2.92 4.67
C TYR A 50 -5.80 -2.92 5.93
N ARG A 51 -7.12 -2.93 5.76
CA ARG A 51 -8.06 -2.93 6.87
C ARG A 51 -9.23 -3.86 6.58
N THR A 52 -9.53 -4.73 7.53
CA THR A 52 -10.68 -5.64 7.50
C THR A 52 -11.15 -5.90 8.93
N ASN A 53 -12.05 -6.87 9.14
CA ASN A 53 -12.51 -7.24 10.48
C ASN A 53 -12.01 -8.60 10.94
N VAL A 54 -12.10 -8.83 12.26
CA VAL A 54 -11.70 -10.07 12.92
C VAL A 54 -12.38 -11.29 12.31
N ALA A 55 -13.69 -11.25 12.02
CA ALA A 55 -14.38 -12.38 11.39
C ALA A 55 -13.76 -12.80 10.06
N THR A 56 -13.37 -11.83 9.24
CA THR A 56 -12.77 -12.06 7.92
C THR A 56 -11.38 -12.68 8.04
N LEU A 57 -10.48 -12.11 8.85
CA LEU A 57 -9.14 -12.69 9.05
C LEU A 57 -9.20 -14.03 9.77
N ARG A 58 -10.05 -14.19 10.78
CA ARG A 58 -10.27 -15.47 11.49
C ARG A 58 -10.66 -16.55 10.50
N ARG A 59 -11.60 -16.28 9.59
CA ARG A 59 -11.98 -17.22 8.54
C ARG A 59 -10.82 -17.56 7.60
N ARG A 60 -10.00 -16.58 7.21
CA ARG A 60 -8.83 -16.81 6.32
C ARG A 60 -7.77 -17.68 7.02
N LEU A 61 -7.48 -17.43 8.30
CA LEU A 61 -6.61 -18.28 9.11
C LEU A 61 -7.13 -19.71 9.24
N GLN A 62 -8.42 -19.88 9.52
CA GLN A 62 -9.06 -21.20 9.59
C GLN A 62 -8.95 -21.96 8.27
N LEU A 63 -9.15 -21.29 7.13
CA LEU A 63 -8.98 -21.90 5.81
C LEU A 63 -7.52 -22.31 5.53
N ALA A 64 -6.55 -21.64 6.15
CA ALA A 64 -5.14 -22.00 6.12
C ALA A 64 -4.74 -23.06 7.16
N GLY A 65 -5.70 -23.58 7.94
CA GLY A 65 -5.47 -24.63 8.93
C GLY A 65 -5.11 -24.13 10.33
N ASN A 66 -5.26 -22.83 10.59
CA ASN A 66 -5.04 -22.24 11.90
C ASN A 66 -6.38 -22.04 12.61
N ASP A 67 -6.64 -22.85 13.63
CA ASP A 67 -7.82 -22.77 14.48
C ASP A 67 -7.44 -22.92 15.96
N LEU A 68 -8.41 -22.78 16.86
CA LEU A 68 -8.12 -22.83 18.31
C LEU A 68 -7.50 -24.18 18.73
N LYS A 69 -7.77 -25.26 18.00
CA LYS A 69 -7.20 -26.58 18.29
C LYS A 69 -5.74 -26.65 17.85
N SER A 70 -5.39 -26.08 16.69
CA SER A 70 -3.99 -25.99 16.26
C SER A 70 -3.19 -25.09 17.21
N VAL A 71 -3.78 -24.02 17.73
CA VAL A 71 -3.17 -23.15 18.75
C VAL A 71 -2.91 -23.90 20.05
N GLU A 72 -3.87 -24.70 20.52
CA GLU A 72 -3.66 -25.52 21.73
C GLU A 72 -2.53 -26.55 21.54
N CYS A 73 -2.37 -27.11 20.34
CA CYS A 73 -1.23 -27.97 20.03
C CYS A 73 0.10 -27.20 20.09
N ASP A 74 0.21 -26.07 19.38
CA ASP A 74 1.42 -25.22 19.39
C ASP A 74 1.78 -24.75 20.80
N PHE A 75 0.77 -24.38 21.60
CA PHE A 75 0.95 -24.05 23.00
C PHE A 75 1.59 -25.18 23.79
N ASN A 76 1.06 -26.41 23.67
CA ASN A 76 1.58 -27.56 24.41
C ASN A 76 2.99 -27.95 23.97
N ASP A 77 3.28 -27.85 22.67
CA ASP A 77 4.61 -28.13 22.12
C ASP A 77 5.64 -27.11 22.62
N THR A 78 5.32 -25.81 22.49
CA THR A 78 6.17 -24.70 22.94
C THR A 78 6.42 -24.77 24.45
N ARG A 79 5.36 -24.97 25.24
CA ARG A 79 5.43 -25.14 26.69
C ARG A 79 6.30 -26.34 27.09
N SER A 80 6.21 -27.45 26.35
CA SER A 80 7.04 -28.64 26.63
C SER A 80 8.52 -28.37 26.41
N ILE A 81 8.88 -27.59 25.38
CA ILE A 81 10.25 -27.14 25.13
C ILE A 81 10.72 -26.25 26.28
N TRP A 82 9.91 -25.28 26.72
CA TRP A 82 10.27 -24.42 27.85
C TRP A 82 10.54 -25.21 29.13
N VAL A 83 9.64 -26.15 29.47
CA VAL A 83 9.79 -27.02 30.64
C VAL A 83 11.09 -27.82 30.56
N GLN A 84 11.45 -28.33 29.38
CA GLN A 84 12.70 -29.07 29.19
C GLN A 84 13.91 -28.16 29.36
N ASN A 85 13.93 -27.00 28.70
CA ASN A 85 15.03 -26.02 28.80
C ASN A 85 15.24 -25.57 30.26
N MET A 86 14.17 -25.24 30.97
CA MET A 86 14.24 -24.82 32.37
C MET A 86 14.85 -25.91 33.25
N LYS A 87 14.49 -27.18 33.04
CA LYS A 87 15.09 -28.31 33.77
C LYS A 87 16.58 -28.49 33.44
N ASP A 88 16.95 -28.38 32.17
CA ASP A 88 18.34 -28.50 31.73
C ASP A 88 19.19 -27.36 32.33
N MET A 89 18.67 -26.14 32.34
CA MET A 89 19.33 -24.99 32.97
C MET A 89 19.45 -25.13 34.49
N LEU A 90 18.42 -25.66 35.16
CA LEU A 90 18.50 -25.94 36.60
C LEU A 90 19.63 -26.91 36.92
N LEU A 91 19.79 -27.99 36.13
CA LEU A 91 20.89 -28.94 36.30
C LEU A 91 22.24 -28.25 36.14
N LEU A 92 22.40 -27.43 35.09
CA LEU A 92 23.64 -26.69 34.83
C LEU A 92 24.02 -25.76 36.00
N TYR A 93 23.09 -24.96 36.52
CA TYR A 93 23.37 -24.07 37.64
C TYR A 93 23.60 -24.81 38.96
N GLN A 94 22.99 -25.98 39.16
CA GLN A 94 23.14 -26.81 40.36
C GLN A 94 24.44 -27.63 40.38
N GLU A 95 25.01 -27.94 39.22
CA GLU A 95 26.31 -28.65 39.12
C GLU A 95 27.50 -27.69 39.32
N ASP A 96 27.32 -26.40 39.05
CA ASP A 96 28.35 -25.34 39.20
C ASP A 96 28.52 -24.83 40.66
N LYS A 97 28.38 -25.71 41.65
CA LYS A 97 28.42 -25.36 43.11
C LYS A 97 29.80 -24.91 43.62
N GLU A 98 30.86 -25.09 42.85
CA GLU A 98 32.24 -24.69 43.24
C GLU A 98 32.66 -23.31 42.65
N SER A 99 31.74 -22.62 41.97
CA SER A 99 31.98 -21.39 41.24
C SER A 99 31.97 -20.12 42.12
N LYS A 100 32.72 -19.09 41.70
CA LYS A 100 32.74 -17.74 42.34
C LYS A 100 31.40 -17.00 42.22
N TYR A 101 30.42 -17.56 41.53
CA TYR A 101 29.09 -16.99 41.26
C TYR A 101 27.97 -17.64 42.09
N ASP A 102 28.29 -18.30 43.20
CA ASP A 102 27.33 -19.04 44.05
C ASP A 102 26.01 -18.29 44.32
N GLN A 103 26.08 -17.00 44.65
CA GLN A 103 24.87 -16.20 44.89
C GLN A 103 24.07 -15.88 43.62
N PHE A 104 24.73 -15.66 42.48
CA PHE A 104 24.03 -15.47 41.21
C PHE A 104 23.39 -16.78 40.74
N ASN A 105 24.12 -17.89 40.80
CA ASN A 105 23.61 -19.21 40.43
C ASN A 105 22.44 -19.61 41.34
N SER A 106 22.53 -19.36 42.65
CA SER A 106 21.41 -19.58 43.58
C SER A 106 20.18 -18.75 43.21
N ASN A 107 20.34 -17.45 42.92
CA ASN A 107 19.24 -16.60 42.51
C ASN A 107 18.60 -17.08 41.19
N MET A 108 19.41 -17.56 40.24
CA MET A 108 18.90 -18.12 38.98
C MET A 108 18.16 -19.43 39.20
N VAL A 109 18.66 -20.31 40.09
CA VAL A 109 17.97 -21.56 40.46
C VAL A 109 16.62 -21.24 41.08
N ASP A 110 16.54 -20.30 42.03
CA ASP A 110 15.29 -19.91 42.67
C ASP A 110 14.30 -19.33 41.65
N ARG A 111 14.79 -18.44 40.78
CA ARG A 111 13.99 -17.80 39.71
C ARG A 111 13.44 -18.83 38.72
N ILE A 112 14.28 -19.71 38.20
CA ILE A 112 13.86 -20.74 37.23
C ILE A 112 12.91 -21.74 37.90
N THR A 113 13.17 -22.13 39.16
CA THR A 113 12.29 -23.07 39.89
C THR A 113 10.89 -22.50 40.07
N SER A 114 10.80 -21.23 40.49
CA SER A 114 9.53 -20.51 40.63
C SER A 114 8.74 -20.45 39.31
N GLN A 115 9.39 -20.01 38.22
CA GLN A 115 8.74 -19.92 36.93
C GLN A 115 8.35 -21.29 36.36
N LEU A 116 9.20 -22.30 36.52
CA LEU A 116 8.93 -23.67 36.08
C LEU A 116 7.68 -24.25 36.75
N GLU A 117 7.51 -24.04 38.06
CA GLU A 117 6.33 -24.49 38.79
C GLU A 117 5.04 -23.90 38.19
N ILE A 118 5.06 -22.60 37.86
CA ILE A 118 3.92 -21.90 37.24
C ILE A 118 3.64 -22.47 35.86
N VAL A 119 4.66 -22.61 35.01
CA VAL A 119 4.52 -23.15 33.65
C VAL A 119 3.97 -24.58 33.70
N GLN A 120 4.42 -25.43 34.63
CA GLN A 120 3.96 -26.83 34.73
C GLN A 120 2.53 -26.98 35.27
N ASN A 121 2.07 -26.04 36.08
CA ASN A 121 0.76 -26.14 36.75
C ASN A 121 -0.35 -25.34 36.05
N THR A 122 -0.04 -24.59 35.00
CA THR A 122 -1.02 -23.82 34.22
C THR A 122 -1.36 -24.51 32.90
N SER A 123 -2.62 -24.38 32.48
CA SER A 123 -3.19 -24.95 31.26
C SER A 123 -3.39 -23.91 30.17
N PHE A 124 -3.58 -24.34 28.92
CA PHE A 124 -3.93 -23.46 27.79
C PHE A 124 -5.05 -22.46 28.13
N ASN A 125 -6.11 -22.92 28.82
CA ASN A 125 -7.24 -22.07 29.20
C ASN A 125 -6.88 -21.03 30.28
N ASP A 126 -5.91 -21.32 31.15
CA ASP A 126 -5.47 -20.36 32.17
C ASP A 126 -4.72 -19.21 31.50
N TRP A 127 -3.79 -19.55 30.61
CA TRP A 127 -3.05 -18.58 29.79
C TRP A 127 -3.97 -17.75 28.93
N LYS A 128 -4.90 -18.39 28.20
CA LYS A 128 -5.88 -17.72 27.35
C LYS A 128 -6.73 -16.68 28.12
N LYS A 129 -7.11 -16.96 29.37
CA LYS A 129 -7.84 -16.00 30.22
C LYS A 129 -6.95 -14.88 30.75
N ALA A 130 -5.66 -15.14 30.93
CA ALA A 130 -4.71 -14.20 31.48
C ALA A 130 -4.16 -13.21 30.44
N VAL A 131 -4.08 -13.58 29.15
CA VAL A 131 -3.56 -12.72 28.06
C VAL A 131 -4.24 -11.35 28.01
N PRO A 132 -5.58 -11.21 28.00
CA PRO A 132 -6.22 -9.89 28.00
C PRO A 132 -5.77 -9.00 29.16
N ILE A 133 -5.68 -9.58 30.37
CA ILE A 133 -5.29 -8.86 31.58
C ILE A 133 -3.81 -8.45 31.51
N ALA A 134 -2.94 -9.34 31.03
CA ALA A 134 -1.52 -9.05 30.87
C ALA A 134 -1.29 -7.91 29.87
N LEU A 135 -2.02 -7.88 28.75
CA LEU A 135 -1.93 -6.80 27.76
C LEU A 135 -2.38 -5.46 28.32
N GLU A 136 -3.47 -5.41 29.08
CA GLU A 136 -3.92 -4.17 29.74
C GLU A 136 -2.91 -3.66 30.78
N MET A 137 -2.12 -4.56 31.37
CA MET A 137 -1.16 -4.23 32.43
C MET A 137 0.26 -3.95 31.91
N SER A 138 0.60 -4.32 30.68
CA SER A 138 2.00 -4.33 30.19
C SER A 138 2.69 -2.97 30.27
N ASP A 139 1.94 -1.89 30.01
CA ASP A 139 2.46 -0.53 30.05
C ASP A 139 2.88 -0.08 31.45
N ASN A 140 2.32 -0.69 32.50
CA ASN A 140 2.71 -0.40 33.89
C ASN A 140 4.08 -1.01 34.25
N TYR A 141 4.61 -1.91 33.42
CA TYR A 141 5.82 -2.67 33.70
C TYR A 141 6.92 -2.52 32.63
N THR A 142 6.83 -1.49 31.79
CA THR A 142 7.82 -1.26 30.73
C THR A 142 9.25 -1.08 31.28
N GLU A 143 9.40 -0.43 32.45
CA GLU A 143 10.72 -0.27 33.09
C GLU A 143 11.31 -1.62 33.50
N GLN A 144 10.50 -2.51 34.07
CA GLN A 144 10.90 -3.85 34.49
C GLN A 144 11.31 -4.69 33.29
N ALA A 145 10.56 -4.61 32.18
CA ALA A 145 10.92 -5.27 30.93
C ALA A 145 12.29 -4.77 30.41
N ILE A 146 12.51 -3.45 30.35
CA ILE A 146 13.79 -2.84 29.90
C ILE A 146 14.95 -3.23 30.82
N MET A 147 14.72 -3.25 32.14
CA MET A 147 15.74 -3.59 33.13
C MET A 147 15.89 -5.09 33.35
N ASN A 148 15.15 -5.93 32.61
CA ASN A 148 15.13 -7.39 32.75
C ASN A 148 14.85 -7.84 34.20
N ARG A 149 13.86 -7.22 34.84
CA ARG A 149 13.43 -7.51 36.22
C ARG A 149 12.10 -8.25 36.25
N ASP A 150 11.95 -9.12 37.24
CA ASP A 150 10.70 -9.82 37.46
C ASP A 150 9.62 -8.88 38.02
N VAL A 151 8.39 -9.11 37.58
CA VAL A 151 7.17 -8.49 38.05
C VAL A 151 6.52 -9.39 39.09
N TYR A 152 6.06 -8.79 40.19
CA TYR A 152 5.32 -9.48 41.23
C TYR A 152 3.94 -8.87 41.42
N ILE A 153 2.91 -9.67 41.15
CA ILE A 153 1.50 -9.34 41.36
C ILE A 153 0.98 -10.31 42.45
N PRO A 154 0.57 -9.79 43.62
CA PRO A 154 0.05 -10.62 44.70
C PRO A 154 -1.07 -11.53 44.23
N ASP A 155 -1.00 -12.81 44.63
CA ASP A 155 -1.99 -13.85 44.34
C ASP A 155 -2.21 -14.18 42.84
N GLU A 156 -1.41 -13.59 41.94
CA GLU A 156 -1.51 -13.77 40.48
C GLU A 156 -0.16 -14.25 39.90
N PRO A 157 0.24 -15.51 40.17
CA PRO A 157 1.56 -16.01 39.76
C PRO A 157 1.71 -16.12 38.23
N LEU A 158 0.64 -16.45 37.50
CA LEU A 158 0.68 -16.52 36.04
C LEU A 158 0.86 -15.13 35.41
N LEU A 159 0.13 -14.12 35.87
CA LEU A 159 0.32 -12.74 35.38
C LEU A 159 1.71 -12.19 35.74
N SER A 160 2.20 -12.51 36.94
CA SER A 160 3.57 -12.19 37.35
C SER A 160 4.58 -12.77 36.37
N LEU A 161 4.41 -14.04 35.96
CA LEU A 161 5.25 -14.70 34.95
C LEU A 161 5.14 -14.01 33.58
N MET A 162 3.92 -13.77 33.09
CA MET A 162 3.66 -13.21 31.76
C MET A 162 4.27 -11.82 31.56
N LEU A 163 4.33 -11.04 32.64
CA LEU A 163 4.90 -9.70 32.64
C LEU A 163 6.39 -9.67 33.04
N SER A 164 6.96 -10.84 33.35
CA SER A 164 8.38 -11.01 33.67
C SER A 164 9.15 -11.58 32.48
N PRO A 165 10.47 -11.33 32.39
CA PRO A 165 11.33 -12.06 31.47
C PRO A 165 11.38 -13.56 31.83
N LEU A 166 11.31 -14.41 30.81
CA LEU A 166 11.33 -15.87 30.98
C LEU A 166 12.75 -16.36 31.30
N ALA A 167 12.96 -16.95 32.46
CA ALA A 167 14.25 -17.47 32.91
C ALA A 167 14.42 -18.95 32.55
N GLY A 168 15.64 -19.33 32.17
CA GLY A 168 15.99 -20.74 31.92
C GLY A 168 15.50 -21.31 30.58
N VAL A 169 15.03 -20.45 29.66
CA VAL A 169 14.67 -20.82 28.29
C VAL A 169 15.68 -20.21 27.33
N TYR A 170 16.12 -20.95 26.32
CA TYR A 170 17.04 -20.41 25.32
C TYR A 170 16.32 -19.40 24.41
N ASP A 171 17.02 -18.37 23.94
CA ASP A 171 16.45 -17.30 23.10
C ASP A 171 15.68 -17.85 21.87
N HIS A 172 16.23 -18.85 21.18
CA HIS A 172 15.60 -19.48 20.02
C HIS A 172 14.40 -20.38 20.36
N SER A 173 14.15 -20.63 21.65
CA SER A 173 13.05 -21.43 22.18
C SER A 173 11.99 -20.58 22.88
N LEU A 174 12.14 -19.26 22.96
CA LEU A 174 11.16 -18.34 23.59
C LEU A 174 9.80 -18.33 22.87
N GLY A 175 9.74 -18.81 21.62
CA GLY A 175 8.55 -18.69 20.80
C GLY A 175 8.33 -17.27 20.29
N PHE A 176 7.13 -17.01 19.77
CA PHE A 176 6.76 -15.76 19.12
C PHE A 176 6.60 -14.59 20.09
N MET A 177 5.90 -14.81 21.22
CA MET A 177 5.54 -13.74 22.17
C MET A 177 6.25 -13.87 23.53
N GLY A 178 7.32 -14.68 23.60
CA GLY A 178 8.05 -14.90 24.85
C GLY A 178 7.13 -15.37 25.98
N SER A 179 7.35 -14.85 27.19
CA SER A 179 6.60 -15.22 28.39
C SER A 179 5.13 -14.83 28.38
N THR A 180 4.64 -13.98 27.46
CA THR A 180 3.22 -13.58 27.44
C THR A 180 2.31 -14.73 27.03
N PHE A 181 2.73 -15.54 26.06
CA PHE A 181 1.96 -16.69 25.62
C PHE A 181 2.88 -17.73 24.94
N PRO A 182 2.90 -18.99 25.40
CA PRO A 182 3.65 -20.07 24.75
C PRO A 182 3.03 -20.34 23.37
N CYS A 183 3.68 -19.86 22.32
CA CYS A 183 3.38 -20.23 20.94
C CYS A 183 4.59 -20.02 20.06
N THR A 184 4.76 -20.83 19.03
CA THR A 184 5.85 -20.69 18.06
C THR A 184 5.46 -19.79 16.89
N TYR A 185 4.19 -19.84 16.49
CA TYR A 185 3.71 -19.19 15.26
C TYR A 185 2.94 -17.90 15.55
N VAL A 186 3.10 -16.91 14.67
CA VAL A 186 2.34 -15.64 14.73
C VAL A 186 0.84 -15.88 14.59
N GLU A 187 0.44 -16.86 13.76
CA GLU A 187 -0.96 -17.25 13.56
C GLU A 187 -1.61 -17.76 14.85
N SER A 188 -0.86 -18.50 15.66
CA SER A 188 -1.33 -19.00 16.96
C SER A 188 -1.66 -17.84 17.90
N TYR A 189 -0.75 -16.86 17.99
CA TYR A 189 -0.97 -15.68 18.81
C TYR A 189 -2.11 -14.80 18.27
N ALA A 190 -2.20 -14.62 16.96
CA ALA A 190 -3.29 -13.88 16.32
C ALA A 190 -4.67 -14.47 16.66
N ILE A 191 -4.81 -15.80 16.72
CA ILE A 191 -6.07 -16.44 17.12
C ILE A 191 -6.41 -16.19 18.59
N ILE A 192 -5.41 -16.09 19.47
CA ILE A 192 -5.62 -15.68 20.87
C ILE A 192 -6.13 -14.24 20.93
N LEU A 193 -5.55 -13.33 20.15
CA LEU A 193 -6.06 -11.95 20.03
C LEU A 193 -7.48 -11.93 19.45
N PHE A 194 -7.80 -12.77 18.46
CA PHE A 194 -9.18 -12.85 17.95
C PHE A 194 -10.18 -13.36 19.00
N ASP A 195 -9.78 -14.21 19.94
CA ASP A 195 -10.69 -14.73 20.96
C ASP A 195 -11.15 -13.66 21.95
N MET A 196 -10.36 -12.60 22.15
CA MET A 196 -10.72 -11.45 22.98
C MET A 196 -11.45 -10.33 22.22
N CYS A 197 -11.65 -10.49 20.91
CA CYS A 197 -12.29 -9.49 20.05
C CYS A 197 -13.70 -9.93 19.60
N ASN A 198 -14.54 -8.95 19.31
CA ASN A 198 -15.76 -9.13 18.56
C ASN A 198 -15.45 -9.34 17.07
N ASP A 199 -16.39 -9.96 16.36
CA ASP A 199 -16.23 -10.29 14.94
C ASP A 199 -16.11 -9.06 14.02
N ASP A 200 -16.66 -7.91 14.44
CA ASP A 200 -16.63 -6.63 13.75
C ASP A 200 -15.44 -5.73 14.14
N ASP A 201 -14.64 -6.14 15.13
CA ASP A 201 -13.44 -5.38 15.53
C ASP A 201 -12.43 -5.29 14.37
N ILE A 202 -11.68 -4.20 14.34
CA ILE A 202 -10.81 -3.83 13.23
C ILE A 202 -9.48 -4.60 13.31
N CYS A 203 -9.06 -5.16 12.18
CA CYS A 203 -7.70 -5.62 11.96
C CYS A 203 -7.05 -4.77 10.87
N GLU A 204 -5.83 -4.32 11.12
CA GLU A 204 -5.16 -3.34 10.28
C GLU A 204 -3.69 -3.69 10.08
N LEU A 205 -3.23 -3.63 8.83
CA LEU A 205 -1.83 -3.54 8.47
C LEU A 205 -1.57 -2.09 8.02
N ASN A 206 -0.84 -1.33 8.83
CA ASN A 206 -0.52 0.06 8.51
C ASN A 206 0.87 0.13 7.87
N ILE A 207 0.95 0.65 6.64
CA ILE A 207 2.21 0.84 5.88
C ILE A 207 2.49 2.32 5.60
N SER A 208 1.80 3.24 6.26
CA SER A 208 1.86 4.68 5.96
C SER A 208 3.30 5.21 6.06
N ASP A 209 4.03 4.87 7.12
CA ASP A 209 5.42 5.28 7.31
C ASP A 209 6.34 4.73 6.19
N LEU A 210 6.09 3.52 5.67
CA LEU A 210 6.84 3.01 4.52
C LEU A 210 6.58 3.83 3.24
N VAL A 211 5.33 4.24 3.03
CA VAL A 211 4.94 5.07 1.88
C VAL A 211 5.60 6.45 1.98
N TYR A 212 5.50 7.11 3.14
CA TYR A 212 6.13 8.42 3.37
C TYR A 212 7.66 8.35 3.29
N GLY A 213 8.25 7.25 3.77
CA GLY A 213 9.68 6.97 3.65
C GLY A 213 10.14 6.62 2.23
N GLY A 214 9.23 6.47 1.27
CA GLY A 214 9.52 6.12 -0.12
C GLY A 214 10.01 4.68 -0.31
N TRP A 215 9.75 3.80 0.66
CA TRP A 215 10.12 2.38 0.58
C TRP A 215 9.17 1.59 -0.31
N VAL A 216 7.90 2.00 -0.37
CA VAL A 216 6.82 1.33 -1.13
C VAL A 216 5.94 2.37 -1.81
N ASP A 217 5.27 1.96 -2.88
CA ASP A 217 4.34 2.81 -3.62
C ASP A 217 3.07 3.12 -2.80
N ASP A 218 2.55 4.34 -2.90
CA ASP A 218 1.24 4.74 -2.37
C ASP A 218 0.10 4.04 -3.15
N PHE A 219 -1.07 3.95 -2.52
CA PHE A 219 -2.35 3.59 -3.14
C PHE A 219 -2.94 4.79 -3.89
N GLU A 220 -2.17 5.30 -4.85
CA GLU A 220 -2.50 6.42 -5.72
C GLU A 220 -3.81 6.17 -6.49
N ASP A 221 -4.12 4.91 -6.81
CA ASP A 221 -5.40 4.54 -7.41
C ASP A 221 -6.59 4.90 -6.50
N ILE A 222 -6.50 4.58 -5.20
CA ILE A 222 -7.52 4.94 -4.20
C ILE A 222 -7.57 6.47 -4.03
N ALA A 223 -6.43 7.15 -3.99
CA ALA A 223 -6.37 8.61 -3.89
C ALA A 223 -7.12 9.29 -5.06
N GLN A 224 -6.91 8.80 -6.28
CA GLN A 224 -7.54 9.33 -7.49
C GLN A 224 -9.06 9.05 -7.53
N ILE A 225 -9.48 7.84 -7.11
CA ILE A 225 -10.90 7.51 -6.96
C ILE A 225 -11.57 8.47 -5.96
N GLN A 226 -10.96 8.69 -4.80
CA GLN A 226 -11.50 9.60 -3.76
C GLN A 226 -11.54 11.06 -4.23
N ALA A 227 -10.54 11.50 -5.00
CA ALA A 227 -10.51 12.84 -5.58
C ALA A 227 -11.50 13.01 -6.76
N GLY A 228 -12.03 11.90 -7.30
CA GLY A 228 -12.89 11.89 -8.47
C GLY A 228 -12.19 12.38 -9.74
N ARG A 229 -10.85 12.30 -9.78
CA ARG A 229 -10.01 12.76 -10.89
C ARG A 229 -8.62 12.14 -10.83
N THR A 230 -7.97 11.99 -11.97
CA THR A 230 -6.57 11.52 -12.03
C THR A 230 -5.57 12.63 -11.73
N VAL A 231 -4.35 12.28 -11.34
CA VAL A 231 -3.24 13.23 -11.19
C VAL A 231 -2.96 13.99 -12.49
N PHE A 232 -3.08 13.33 -13.65
CA PHE A 232 -2.88 13.98 -14.95
C PHE A 232 -3.97 15.02 -15.23
N HIS A 233 -5.22 14.77 -14.84
CA HIS A 233 -6.29 15.75 -14.96
C HIS A 233 -6.05 16.97 -14.05
N GLU A 234 -5.47 16.76 -12.86
CA GLU A 234 -5.07 17.86 -11.98
C GLU A 234 -3.98 18.73 -12.60
N HIS A 235 -2.91 18.14 -13.14
CA HIS A 235 -1.86 18.87 -13.85
C HIS A 235 -2.40 19.61 -15.09
N PHE A 236 -3.29 18.96 -15.83
CA PHE A 236 -3.99 19.55 -16.97
C PHE A 236 -4.79 20.79 -16.54
N LYS A 237 -5.58 20.69 -15.47
CA LYS A 237 -6.38 21.80 -14.96
C LYS A 237 -5.51 22.97 -14.50
N GLN A 238 -4.46 22.71 -13.73
CA GLN A 238 -3.53 23.75 -13.28
C GLN A 238 -2.91 24.49 -14.47
N SER A 239 -2.46 23.75 -15.48
CA SER A 239 -1.91 24.35 -16.70
C SER A 239 -2.92 25.25 -17.41
N LEU A 240 -4.19 24.85 -17.50
CA LEU A 240 -5.24 25.69 -18.09
C LEU A 240 -5.54 26.94 -17.25
N ASP A 241 -5.50 26.84 -15.92
CA ASP A 241 -5.71 27.99 -15.02
C ASP A 241 -4.59 29.03 -15.18
N GLU A 242 -3.33 28.59 -15.34
CA GLU A 242 -2.18 29.44 -15.65
C GLU A 242 -2.33 30.11 -17.04
N LEU A 243 -2.73 29.35 -18.06
CA LEU A 243 -2.98 29.86 -19.41
C LEU A 243 -4.14 30.87 -19.44
N SER A 244 -5.20 30.64 -18.65
CA SER A 244 -6.31 31.57 -18.50
C SER A 244 -5.86 32.88 -17.86
N THR A 245 -5.01 32.80 -16.83
CA THR A 245 -4.40 33.98 -16.19
C THR A 245 -3.55 34.78 -17.19
N LEU A 246 -2.70 34.10 -17.97
CA LEU A 246 -1.92 34.74 -19.02
C LEU A 246 -2.78 35.35 -20.12
N ASN A 247 -3.87 34.68 -20.51
CA ASN A 247 -4.80 35.16 -21.54
C ASN A 247 -5.40 36.52 -21.17
N ASN A 248 -5.77 36.68 -19.89
CA ASN A 248 -6.35 37.90 -19.35
C ASN A 248 -5.32 39.03 -19.16
N SER A 249 -4.01 38.71 -19.15
CA SER A 249 -2.95 39.70 -18.91
C SER A 249 -2.62 40.58 -20.12
N SER A 250 -2.93 40.15 -21.36
CA SER A 250 -2.54 40.88 -22.56
C SER A 250 -3.35 40.50 -23.80
N GLU A 251 -3.72 41.51 -24.61
CA GLU A 251 -4.38 41.33 -25.90
C GLU A 251 -3.40 41.07 -27.07
N ASN A 252 -2.09 40.89 -26.79
CA ASN A 252 -1.08 40.70 -27.82
C ASN A 252 -1.38 39.46 -28.68
N LYS A 253 -1.57 39.66 -29.99
CA LYS A 253 -1.98 38.59 -30.93
C LYS A 253 -0.96 37.47 -31.11
N ILE A 254 0.33 37.70 -30.86
CA ILE A 254 1.33 36.62 -30.85
C ILE A 254 1.13 35.77 -29.60
N LEU A 255 1.03 36.41 -28.43
CA LEU A 255 0.79 35.71 -27.18
C LEU A 255 -0.52 34.89 -27.23
N GLN A 256 -1.59 35.46 -27.77
CA GLN A 256 -2.88 34.76 -27.93
C GLN A 256 -2.77 33.47 -28.75
N ARG A 257 -2.03 33.51 -29.87
CA ARG A 257 -1.73 32.31 -30.66
C ARG A 257 -0.89 31.29 -29.89
N MET A 258 0.12 31.76 -29.14
CA MET A 258 0.94 30.87 -28.33
C MET A 258 0.12 30.18 -27.24
N ILE A 259 -0.72 30.92 -26.51
CA ILE A 259 -1.60 30.36 -25.47
C ILE A 259 -2.56 29.34 -26.08
N PHE A 260 -3.18 29.65 -27.22
CA PHE A 260 -4.08 28.74 -27.92
C PHE A 260 -3.37 27.43 -28.30
N ALA A 261 -2.17 27.51 -28.88
CA ALA A 261 -1.38 26.33 -29.23
C ALA A 261 -0.97 25.54 -27.98
N THR A 262 -0.57 26.22 -26.90
CA THR A 262 -0.19 25.58 -25.64
C THR A 262 -1.37 24.87 -24.98
N ALA A 263 -2.59 25.41 -25.04
CA ALA A 263 -3.78 24.72 -24.50
C ALA A 263 -4.04 23.38 -25.19
N ILE A 264 -3.82 23.29 -26.52
CA ILE A 264 -3.85 22.00 -27.24
C ILE A 264 -2.70 21.09 -26.81
N SER A 265 -1.48 21.63 -26.64
CA SER A 265 -0.35 20.84 -26.12
C SER A 265 -0.63 20.27 -24.73
N THR A 266 -1.36 20.98 -23.86
CA THR A 266 -1.79 20.47 -22.55
C THR A 266 -2.74 19.28 -22.70
N VAL A 267 -3.64 19.28 -23.70
CA VAL A 267 -4.47 18.12 -24.04
C VAL A 267 -3.61 16.95 -24.53
N GLU A 268 -2.65 17.20 -25.43
CA GLU A 268 -1.74 16.17 -25.94
C GLU A 268 -0.97 15.49 -24.80
N ALA A 269 -0.46 16.28 -23.84
CA ALA A 269 0.25 15.78 -22.68
C ALA A 269 -0.64 14.88 -21.80
N TYR A 270 -1.83 15.36 -21.43
CA TYR A 270 -2.78 14.56 -20.65
C TYR A 270 -3.09 13.22 -21.35
N LEU A 271 -3.37 13.25 -22.66
CA LEU A 271 -3.76 12.06 -23.40
C LEU A 271 -2.60 11.06 -23.53
N SER A 272 -1.38 11.57 -23.69
CA SER A 272 -0.15 10.77 -23.76
C SER A 272 0.15 10.10 -22.43
N ASP A 273 0.24 10.89 -21.36
CA ASP A 273 0.62 10.42 -20.03
C ASP A 273 -0.40 9.41 -19.49
N THR A 274 -1.69 9.66 -19.72
CA THR A 274 -2.77 8.72 -19.36
C THR A 274 -2.63 7.39 -20.10
N MET A 275 -2.44 7.40 -21.43
CA MET A 275 -2.24 6.18 -22.21
C MET A 275 -1.01 5.41 -21.70
N LYS A 276 0.10 6.11 -21.50
CA LYS A 276 1.37 5.54 -21.04
C LYS A 276 1.24 4.87 -19.66
N LYS A 277 0.68 5.58 -18.67
CA LYS A 277 0.46 5.06 -17.32
C LYS A 277 -0.44 3.82 -17.34
N GLN A 278 -1.55 3.87 -18.09
CA GLN A 278 -2.53 2.79 -18.14
C GLN A 278 -1.96 1.54 -18.83
N VAL A 279 -1.21 1.70 -19.93
CA VAL A 279 -0.61 0.58 -20.67
C VAL A 279 0.52 -0.10 -19.89
N LEU A 280 1.41 0.68 -19.24
CA LEU A 280 2.57 0.11 -18.57
C LEU A 280 2.20 -0.61 -17.26
N ASN A 281 1.22 -0.09 -16.52
CA ASN A 281 0.91 -0.57 -15.17
C ASN A 281 -0.28 -1.54 -15.08
N ARG A 282 -1.05 -1.74 -16.16
CA ARG A 282 -2.21 -2.65 -16.13
C ARG A 282 -2.08 -3.73 -17.20
N HIS A 283 -1.83 -4.97 -16.77
CA HIS A 283 -1.61 -6.12 -17.67
C HIS A 283 -2.72 -6.32 -18.72
N ALA A 284 -3.99 -6.16 -18.34
CA ALA A 284 -5.11 -6.28 -19.26
C ALA A 284 -5.08 -5.19 -20.36
N ILE A 285 -4.73 -3.95 -19.99
CA ILE A 285 -4.59 -2.82 -20.91
C ILE A 285 -3.37 -3.01 -21.80
N LYS A 286 -2.23 -3.42 -21.21
CA LYS A 286 -0.99 -3.80 -21.90
C LYS A 286 -1.27 -4.77 -23.04
N ARG A 287 -2.01 -5.84 -22.73
CA ARG A 287 -2.43 -6.85 -23.72
C ARG A 287 -3.28 -6.26 -24.84
N ARG A 288 -4.25 -5.38 -24.53
CA ARG A 288 -5.06 -4.71 -25.57
C ARG A 288 -4.21 -3.79 -26.44
N PHE A 289 -3.28 -3.04 -25.86
CA PHE A 289 -2.37 -2.19 -26.61
C PHE A 289 -1.52 -2.99 -27.60
N VAL A 290 -0.84 -4.06 -27.14
CA VAL A 290 -0.06 -4.96 -28.00
C VAL A 290 -0.92 -5.56 -29.12
N LYS A 291 -2.18 -5.90 -28.83
CA LYS A 291 -3.11 -6.46 -29.81
C LYS A 291 -3.55 -5.45 -30.88
N HIS A 292 -3.76 -4.19 -30.51
CA HIS A 292 -4.38 -3.18 -31.38
C HIS A 292 -3.38 -2.21 -32.03
N PHE A 293 -2.18 -2.07 -31.48
CA PHE A 293 -1.17 -1.15 -32.00
C PHE A 293 -0.32 -1.80 -33.09
N LYS A 294 -0.32 -1.20 -34.29
CA LYS A 294 0.23 -1.81 -35.51
C LYS A 294 1.70 -2.21 -35.40
N SER A 295 2.52 -1.51 -34.61
CA SER A 295 3.94 -1.81 -34.43
C SER A 295 4.22 -3.20 -33.84
N PHE A 296 3.24 -3.78 -33.12
CA PHE A 296 3.32 -5.09 -32.49
C PHE A 296 2.69 -6.23 -33.33
N ASN A 297 2.19 -5.94 -34.52
CA ASN A 297 1.60 -6.94 -35.42
C ASN A 297 2.69 -7.74 -36.18
N LYS A 298 3.66 -8.29 -35.45
CA LYS A 298 4.82 -9.02 -35.97
C LYS A 298 4.86 -10.42 -35.35
N ASN A 299 5.29 -11.42 -36.13
CA ASN A 299 5.47 -12.77 -35.62
C ASN A 299 6.70 -12.85 -34.70
N VAL A 300 6.52 -13.37 -33.49
CA VAL A 300 7.61 -13.69 -32.55
C VAL A 300 7.88 -15.19 -32.64
N LYS A 301 9.16 -15.58 -32.74
CA LYS A 301 9.56 -17.00 -32.69
C LYS A 301 9.37 -17.54 -31.28
N GLU A 302 8.97 -18.81 -31.15
CA GLU A 302 8.80 -19.48 -29.84
C GLU A 302 10.05 -19.35 -28.95
N SER A 303 11.24 -19.49 -29.54
CA SER A 303 12.52 -19.35 -28.83
C SER A 303 12.81 -17.94 -28.31
N GLY A 304 12.14 -16.91 -28.83
CA GLY A 304 12.33 -15.50 -28.47
C GLY A 304 11.20 -14.92 -27.61
N VAL A 305 10.25 -15.75 -27.15
CA VAL A 305 9.10 -15.27 -26.36
C VAL A 305 9.54 -14.66 -25.04
N PHE A 306 10.45 -15.31 -24.30
CA PHE A 306 10.94 -14.77 -23.03
C PHE A 306 11.71 -13.46 -23.22
N GLU A 307 12.63 -13.40 -24.19
CA GLU A 307 13.35 -12.15 -24.52
C GLU A 307 12.40 -11.01 -24.92
N PHE A 308 11.32 -11.33 -25.66
CA PHE A 308 10.30 -10.35 -25.98
C PHE A 308 9.55 -9.85 -24.74
N LEU A 309 9.20 -10.75 -23.82
CA LEU A 309 8.52 -10.39 -22.57
C LEU A 309 9.42 -9.55 -21.66
N ASP A 310 10.70 -9.91 -21.54
CA ASP A 310 11.68 -9.18 -20.74
C ASP A 310 11.89 -7.74 -21.23
N THR A 311 11.79 -7.53 -22.55
CA THR A 311 11.96 -6.20 -23.20
C THR A 311 10.66 -5.51 -23.56
N LEU A 312 9.51 -6.08 -23.18
CA LEU A 312 8.20 -5.60 -23.63
C LEU A 312 7.90 -4.18 -23.13
N ASP A 313 8.17 -3.90 -21.86
CA ASP A 313 7.82 -2.63 -21.23
C ASP A 313 8.64 -1.47 -21.79
N GLU A 314 9.93 -1.69 -22.07
CA GLU A 314 10.79 -0.73 -22.78
C GLU A 314 10.24 -0.44 -24.19
N ARG A 315 9.87 -1.48 -24.94
CA ARG A 315 9.31 -1.31 -26.29
C ARG A 315 7.95 -0.60 -26.27
N LEU A 316 7.08 -0.91 -25.32
CA LEU A 316 5.80 -0.23 -25.16
C LEU A 316 6.01 1.26 -24.90
N ASN A 317 6.93 1.58 -23.99
CA ASN A 317 7.31 2.93 -23.66
C ASN A 317 7.77 3.71 -24.92
N GLU A 318 8.72 3.15 -25.68
CA GLU A 318 9.22 3.76 -26.92
C GLU A 318 8.14 3.95 -27.99
N GLU A 319 7.27 2.96 -28.16
CA GLU A 319 6.23 3.02 -29.20
C GLU A 319 5.13 4.03 -28.85
N ILE A 320 4.80 4.21 -27.56
CA ILE A 320 3.86 5.24 -27.11
C ILE A 320 4.46 6.64 -27.33
N ASP A 321 5.74 6.84 -27.03
CA ASP A 321 6.42 8.13 -27.20
C ASP A 321 6.50 8.61 -28.67
N LYS A 322 6.36 7.68 -29.62
CA LYS A 322 6.30 7.99 -31.06
C LYS A 322 4.90 8.41 -31.54
N ILE A 323 3.86 8.27 -30.72
CA ILE A 323 2.48 8.60 -31.11
C ILE A 323 2.30 10.11 -31.13
N SER A 324 1.77 10.63 -32.24
CA SER A 324 1.35 12.04 -32.35
C SER A 324 -0.03 12.21 -31.74
N PHE A 325 -0.10 12.65 -30.48
CA PHE A 325 -1.37 12.78 -29.74
C PHE A 325 -2.30 13.91 -30.22
N HIS A 326 -1.86 14.75 -31.17
CA HIS A 326 -2.75 15.65 -31.92
C HIS A 326 -3.45 14.98 -33.10
N ASN A 327 -3.09 13.75 -33.49
CA ASN A 327 -3.81 12.99 -34.52
C ASN A 327 -5.07 12.34 -33.91
N LEU A 328 -6.21 13.03 -33.98
CA LEU A 328 -7.45 12.58 -33.32
C LEU A 328 -7.96 11.24 -33.84
N ASP A 329 -7.83 10.93 -35.12
CA ASP A 329 -8.23 9.61 -35.65
C ASP A 329 -7.48 8.47 -34.95
N THR A 330 -6.17 8.65 -34.78
CA THR A 330 -5.32 7.67 -34.10
C THR A 330 -5.66 7.61 -32.61
N VAL A 331 -5.76 8.76 -31.95
CA VAL A 331 -5.96 8.83 -30.49
C VAL A 331 -7.34 8.33 -30.09
N THR A 332 -8.40 8.74 -30.77
CA THR A 332 -9.77 8.25 -30.49
C THR A 332 -9.87 6.74 -30.71
N GLY A 333 -9.23 6.22 -31.75
CA GLY A 333 -9.13 4.78 -31.99
C GLY A 333 -8.39 4.04 -30.88
N LEU A 334 -7.29 4.59 -30.36
CA LEU A 334 -6.54 3.97 -29.27
C LEU A 334 -7.32 4.02 -27.95
N TYR A 335 -7.87 5.18 -27.58
CA TYR A 335 -8.68 5.33 -26.37
C TYR A 335 -9.86 4.36 -26.37
N LYS A 336 -10.53 4.21 -27.51
CA LYS A 336 -11.64 3.26 -27.66
C LYS A 336 -11.19 1.79 -27.56
N ASN A 337 -10.16 1.39 -28.29
CA ASN A 337 -9.80 -0.03 -28.40
C ASN A 337 -8.92 -0.54 -27.24
N VAL A 338 -8.16 0.36 -26.60
CA VAL A 338 -7.20 0.03 -25.54
C VAL A 338 -7.76 0.39 -24.16
N LEU A 339 -8.25 1.62 -24.00
CA LEU A 339 -8.74 2.12 -22.71
C LEU A 339 -10.26 1.96 -22.55
N LEU A 340 -10.98 1.54 -23.60
CA LEU A 340 -12.44 1.44 -23.61
C LEU A 340 -13.15 2.77 -23.30
N CYS A 341 -12.49 3.88 -23.61
CA CYS A 341 -13.01 5.23 -23.41
C CYS A 341 -13.51 5.83 -24.74
N GLU A 342 -14.66 6.49 -24.72
CA GLU A 342 -15.17 7.25 -25.87
C GLU A 342 -15.01 8.76 -25.66
N PHE A 343 -14.61 9.46 -26.73
CA PHE A 343 -14.62 10.92 -26.77
C PHE A 343 -16.05 11.44 -27.01
N PRO A 344 -16.42 12.62 -26.47
CA PRO A 344 -17.73 13.24 -26.72
C PRO A 344 -17.95 13.58 -28.19
N LYS A 345 -18.82 12.83 -28.85
CA LYS A 345 -19.05 12.88 -30.31
C LYS A 345 -19.46 14.27 -30.82
N ASP A 346 -20.18 15.04 -30.01
CA ASP A 346 -20.63 16.39 -30.33
C ASP A 346 -19.52 17.45 -30.27
N LYS A 347 -18.35 17.11 -29.73
CA LYS A 347 -17.22 18.04 -29.50
C LYS A 347 -15.99 17.71 -30.32
N ILE A 348 -15.85 16.49 -30.84
CA ILE A 348 -14.68 16.04 -31.62
C ILE A 348 -14.41 16.97 -32.81
N SER A 349 -15.44 17.34 -33.58
CA SER A 349 -15.25 18.21 -34.76
C SER A 349 -14.73 19.61 -34.41
N LYS A 350 -15.10 20.13 -33.23
CA LYS A 350 -14.59 21.42 -32.74
C LYS A 350 -13.13 21.30 -32.29
N LEU A 351 -12.79 20.19 -31.64
CA LEU A 351 -11.41 19.91 -31.23
C LEU A 351 -10.50 19.74 -32.44
N ASP A 352 -10.96 19.01 -33.46
CA ASP A 352 -10.23 18.80 -34.72
C ASP A 352 -9.91 20.13 -35.41
N ALA A 353 -10.92 21.01 -35.53
CA ALA A 353 -10.72 22.36 -36.06
C ALA A 353 -9.73 23.21 -35.24
N ALA A 354 -9.71 23.04 -33.91
CA ALA A 354 -8.73 23.73 -33.06
C ALA A 354 -7.31 23.17 -33.23
N ILE A 355 -7.16 21.86 -33.45
CA ILE A 355 -5.88 21.23 -33.74
C ILE A 355 -5.31 21.72 -35.07
N ASP A 356 -6.15 21.90 -36.09
CA ASP A 356 -5.74 22.51 -37.37
C ASP A 356 -5.17 23.93 -37.17
N ILE A 357 -5.85 24.74 -36.35
CA ILE A 357 -5.38 26.08 -35.98
C ILE A 357 -4.03 25.99 -35.26
N ARG A 358 -3.87 25.05 -34.32
CA ARG A 358 -2.58 24.81 -33.65
C ARG A 358 -1.50 24.37 -34.63
N HIS A 359 -1.83 23.56 -35.64
CA HIS A 359 -0.89 23.15 -36.68
C HIS A 359 -0.36 24.35 -37.47
N ASP A 360 -1.24 25.26 -37.87
CA ASP A 360 -0.86 26.52 -38.53
C ASP A 360 0.01 27.41 -37.62
N ILE A 361 -0.34 27.52 -36.34
CA ILE A 361 0.44 28.31 -35.36
C ILE A 361 1.86 27.77 -35.24
N VAL A 362 2.01 26.46 -35.01
CA VAL A 362 3.31 25.84 -34.71
C VAL A 362 4.16 25.65 -35.97
N HIS A 363 3.60 25.13 -37.06
CA HIS A 363 4.36 24.73 -38.24
C HIS A 363 4.42 25.79 -39.34
N ARG A 364 3.57 26.80 -39.28
CA ARG A 364 3.51 27.88 -40.27
C ARG A 364 3.62 29.28 -39.66
N ASN A 365 4.08 29.36 -38.40
CA ASN A 365 4.22 30.61 -37.64
C ASN A 365 2.93 31.46 -37.61
N GLY A 366 1.79 30.76 -37.49
CA GLY A 366 0.45 31.32 -37.47
C GLY A 366 -0.02 31.89 -38.81
N LYS A 367 0.48 31.37 -39.92
CA LYS A 367 -0.07 31.59 -41.26
C LYS A 367 -0.78 30.34 -41.76
N LYS A 368 -1.85 30.52 -42.52
CA LYS A 368 -2.54 29.44 -43.24
C LYS A 368 -1.78 29.05 -44.51
N THR A 369 -2.24 28.01 -45.20
CA THR A 369 -1.69 27.59 -46.51
C THR A 369 -1.70 28.68 -47.57
N ASP A 370 -2.68 29.58 -47.52
CA ASP A 370 -2.83 30.72 -48.45
C ASP A 370 -1.97 31.93 -48.06
N GLY A 371 -1.21 31.85 -46.97
CA GLY A 371 -0.36 32.91 -46.45
C GLY A 371 -1.05 33.93 -45.55
N SER A 372 -2.38 33.85 -45.38
CA SER A 372 -3.13 34.70 -44.46
C SER A 372 -2.82 34.37 -42.99
N LEU A 373 -2.91 35.36 -42.10
CA LEU A 373 -2.65 35.18 -40.68
C LEU A 373 -3.85 34.53 -39.97
N VAL A 374 -3.56 33.55 -39.12
CA VAL A 374 -4.51 33.02 -38.14
C VAL A 374 -4.76 34.09 -37.09
N MET A 375 -6.02 34.50 -36.95
CA MET A 375 -6.44 35.47 -35.95
C MET A 375 -7.02 34.73 -34.75
N VAL A 376 -6.39 34.90 -33.58
CA VAL A 376 -6.87 34.37 -32.30
C VAL A 376 -7.14 35.56 -31.38
N SER A 377 -8.37 35.61 -30.86
CA SER A 377 -8.78 36.55 -29.81
C SER A 377 -8.71 35.89 -28.43
N GLN A 378 -8.76 36.72 -27.38
CA GLN A 378 -8.88 36.21 -26.00
C GLN A 378 -10.11 35.33 -25.82
N GLN A 379 -11.23 35.67 -26.48
CA GLN A 379 -12.44 34.87 -26.41
C GLN A 379 -12.29 33.51 -27.09
N ASP A 380 -11.52 33.43 -28.19
CA ASP A 380 -11.23 32.15 -28.84
C ASP A 380 -10.43 31.23 -27.91
N VAL A 381 -9.49 31.78 -27.14
CA VAL A 381 -8.75 31.06 -26.10
C VAL A 381 -9.66 30.59 -24.98
N VAL A 382 -10.55 31.45 -24.47
CA VAL A 382 -11.54 31.07 -23.43
C VAL A 382 -12.42 29.92 -23.93
N ASN A 383 -12.97 30.05 -25.14
CA ASN A 383 -13.81 29.02 -25.74
C ASN A 383 -13.05 27.69 -25.94
N LEU A 384 -11.77 27.75 -26.29
CA LEU A 384 -10.93 26.57 -26.40
C LEU A 384 -10.70 25.92 -25.04
N ILE A 385 -10.32 26.69 -24.02
CA ILE A 385 -10.11 26.20 -22.64
C ILE A 385 -11.37 25.49 -22.14
N ASP A 386 -12.55 26.10 -22.29
CA ASP A 386 -13.83 25.51 -21.89
C ASP A 386 -14.10 24.20 -22.65
N LEU A 387 -13.85 24.18 -23.95
CA LEU A 387 -14.03 22.99 -24.79
C LEU A 387 -13.13 21.85 -24.33
N VAL A 388 -11.82 22.08 -24.18
CA VAL A 388 -10.87 21.02 -23.83
C VAL A 388 -11.08 20.56 -22.40
N GLN A 389 -11.43 21.45 -21.48
CA GLN A 389 -11.74 21.09 -20.10
C GLN A 389 -12.94 20.14 -20.03
N HIS A 390 -13.97 20.39 -20.84
CA HIS A 390 -15.13 19.50 -20.90
C HIS A 390 -14.77 18.12 -21.46
N ILE A 391 -14.02 18.08 -22.57
CA ILE A 391 -13.62 16.81 -23.21
C ILE A 391 -12.76 15.98 -22.27
N ILE A 392 -11.72 16.59 -21.68
CA ILE A 392 -10.79 15.89 -20.80
C ILE A 392 -11.47 15.44 -19.51
N LYS A 393 -12.40 16.23 -18.96
CA LYS A 393 -13.20 15.80 -17.82
C LYS A 393 -14.03 14.55 -18.12
N GLU A 394 -14.71 14.49 -19.26
CA GLU A 394 -15.50 13.30 -19.64
C GLU A 394 -14.63 12.05 -19.84
N ILE A 395 -13.43 12.22 -20.39
CA ILE A 395 -12.45 11.13 -20.55
C ILE A 395 -11.94 10.69 -19.18
N ASP A 396 -11.54 11.63 -18.32
CA ASP A 396 -10.98 11.35 -17.00
C ASP A 396 -11.96 10.58 -16.11
N TYR A 397 -13.25 10.94 -16.17
CA TYR A 397 -14.31 10.19 -15.49
C TYR A 397 -14.34 8.71 -15.90
N GLN A 398 -14.21 8.40 -17.18
CA GLN A 398 -14.17 7.02 -17.68
C GLN A 398 -12.88 6.30 -17.23
N ILE A 399 -11.76 7.00 -17.12
CA ILE A 399 -10.51 6.45 -16.61
C ILE A 399 -10.64 6.08 -15.12
N ILE A 400 -11.23 6.97 -14.32
CA ILE A 400 -11.47 6.74 -12.89
C ILE A 400 -12.44 5.58 -12.67
N ASP A 401 -13.54 5.51 -13.44
CA ASP A 401 -14.48 4.39 -13.40
C ASP A 401 -13.76 3.05 -13.63
N GLY A 402 -12.85 3.02 -14.61
CA GLY A 402 -12.03 1.85 -14.90
C GLY A 402 -10.94 1.54 -13.87
N LEU A 403 -10.69 2.36 -12.84
CA LEU A 403 -9.76 2.03 -11.74
C LEU A 403 -10.41 1.12 -10.69
N LEU A 404 -11.76 1.09 -10.63
CA LEU A 404 -12.52 0.30 -9.67
C LEU A 404 -12.36 -1.23 -9.88
N ASP A 405 -11.95 -1.65 -11.08
CA ASP A 405 -11.72 -3.06 -11.46
C ASP A 405 -10.60 -3.76 -10.64
N ASN A 406 -9.80 -3.04 -9.86
CA ASN A 406 -8.75 -3.60 -9.00
C ASN A 406 -9.20 -3.82 -7.54
N VAL A 407 -10.50 -3.65 -7.26
CA VAL A 407 -11.08 -3.71 -5.90
C VAL A 407 -11.88 -5.01 -5.65
N GLU A 408 -12.15 -5.82 -6.67
CA GLU A 408 -12.83 -7.12 -6.53
C GLU A 408 -11.89 -8.30 -6.22
#